data_AF-A0A3C0I7M6-F1
#
_entry.id   AF-A0A3C0I7M6-F1
#
_cell.length_a   1.000
_cell.length_b   1.000
_cell.length_c   1.000
_cell.angle_alpha   90.00
_cell.angle_beta   90.00
_cell.angle_gamma   90.00
#
_symmetry.space_group_name_H-M   'P 1'
#
loop_
_entity.id
_entity.type
_entity.pdbx_description
1 polymer ?
#
loop_
_entity_poly.entity_id
_entity_poly.type
_entity_poly.pdbx_seq_one_letter_code
_entity_poly.pdbx_strand_id
1 'polypeptide(L)' 'MKSEIAKTEYFRLGHMTMLCLLTLENGYEILGSATKRITNDRDEEEARGIAYQRAVYQQIELESLPQTRTVGVIATNLV' A
#
# COMPACT_ATOMS: atom_id res chain seq x y z
N MET A 1 -4.37 7.37 18.80
CA MET A 1 -5.00 7.35 17.47
C MET A 1 -4.58 6.06 16.81
N LYS A 2 -5.53 5.15 16.55
CA LYS A 2 -5.29 3.98 15.68
C LYS A 2 -5.80 4.39 14.31
N SER A 3 -4.98 4.46 13.27
CA SER A 3 -5.56 4.47 11.93
C SER A 3 -5.95 3.02 11.62
N GLU A 4 -7.21 2.70 11.90
CA GLU A 4 -7.74 1.37 11.61
C GLU A 4 -7.86 1.21 10.09
N ILE A 5 -7.39 0.07 9.58
CA ILE A 5 -7.44 -0.26 8.15
C ILE A 5 -8.88 -0.65 7.85
N ALA A 6 -9.57 0.15 7.03
CA ALA A 6 -10.95 -0.08 6.64
C ALA A 6 -11.06 -1.13 5.52
N LYS A 7 -10.10 -1.14 4.59
CA LYS A 7 -10.10 -2.03 3.44
C LYS A 7 -8.68 -2.39 3.00
N THR A 8 -8.50 -3.63 2.55
CA THR A 8 -7.26 -4.12 1.94
C THR A 8 -7.58 -4.73 0.59
N GLU A 9 -6.94 -4.22 -0.47
CA GLU A 9 -7.10 -4.73 -1.84
C GLU A 9 -5.75 -5.10 -2.44
N TYR A 10 -5.76 -6.12 -3.30
CA TYR A 10 -4.56 -6.60 -3.98
C TYR A 10 -4.75 -6.53 -5.48
N PHE A 11 -3.75 -5.97 -6.18
CA PHE A 11 -3.75 -5.86 -7.62
C PHE A 11 -2.48 -6.44 -8.19
N ARG A 12 -2.64 -7.39 -9.12
CA ARG A 12 -1.52 -7.96 -9.85
C ARG A 12 -1.28 -7.16 -11.13
N LEU A 13 -0.08 -6.60 -11.27
CA LEU A 13 0.39 -5.95 -12.48
C LEU A 13 1.36 -6.89 -13.22
N GLY A 14 0.82 -7.57 -14.23
CA GLY A 14 1.58 -8.53 -15.04
C GLY A 14 2.06 -9.74 -14.22
N HIS A 15 3.26 -10.25 -14.56
CA HIS A 15 3.83 -11.43 -13.89
C HIS A 15 4.87 -11.11 -12.82
N MET A 16 5.09 -9.83 -12.52
CA MET A 16 6.23 -9.38 -11.72
C MET A 16 5.86 -8.51 -10.53
N THR A 17 4.68 -7.89 -10.53
CA THR A 17 4.35 -6.87 -9.53
C THR A 17 3.03 -7.19 -8.86
N MET A 18 3.05 -7.19 -7.53
CA MET A 18 1.87 -7.22 -6.68
C MET A 18 1.76 -5.89 -5.96
N LEU A 19 0.60 -5.28 -6.02
CA LEU A 19 0.25 -4.07 -5.28
C LEU A 19 -0.69 -4.44 -4.13
N CYS A 20 -0.53 -3.76 -3.01
CA CYS A 20 -1.44 -3.79 -1.88
C CYS A 20 -1.91 -2.36 -1.61
N LEU A 21 -3.21 -2.14 -1.69
CA LEU A 21 -3.86 -0.87 -1.38
C LEU A 21 -4.55 -1.01 -0.02
N LEU A 22 -4.12 -0.21 0.95
CA LEU A 22 -4.77 -0.08 2.25
C LEU A 22 -5.59 1.21 2.24
N THR A 23 -6.90 1.10 2.41
CA THR A 23 -7.77 2.25 2.65
C THR A 23 -7.95 2.38 4.16
N LEU A 24 -7.58 3.53 4.70
CA LEU A 24 -7.76 3.86 6.11
C LEU A 24 -9.16 4.41 6.37
N GLU A 25 -9.64 4.33 7.63
CA GLU A 25 -10.95 4.88 8.00
C GLU A 25 -11.12 6.38 7.74
N ASN A 26 -10.02 7.13 7.75
CA ASN A 26 -10.00 8.56 7.45
C ASN A 26 -10.02 8.86 5.93
N GLY A 27 -10.15 7.84 5.08
CA GLY A 27 -10.23 7.95 3.62
C GLY A 27 -8.89 8.07 2.90
N TYR A 28 -7.76 8.08 3.63
CA TYR A 28 -6.45 8.04 3.00
C TYR A 28 -6.13 6.64 2.50
N GLU A 29 -5.39 6.58 1.40
CA GLU A 29 -4.97 5.34 0.78
C GLU A 29 -3.44 5.20 0.83
N ILE A 30 -2.97 4.00 1.18
CA ILE A 30 -1.56 3.66 1.26
C ILE A 30 -1.27 2.52 0.32
N LEU A 31 -0.25 2.70 -0.53
CA LEU A 31 0.10 1.74 -1.57
C LEU A 31 1.45 1.08 -1.27
N GLY A 32 1.41 -0.20 -0.93
CA GLY A 32 2.59 -1.07 -0.90
C GLY A 32 2.76 -1.81 -2.22
N SER A 33 4.01 -2.04 -2.63
CA SER A 33 4.31 -2.80 -3.84
C SER A 33 5.38 -3.85 -3.56
N ALA A 34 5.24 -5.02 -4.17
CA ALA A 34 6.27 -6.06 -4.21
C ALA A 34 6.60 -6.40 -5.66
N THR A 35 7.89 -6.41 -5.99
CA THR A 35 8.37 -6.82 -7.31
C THR A 35 9.12 -8.14 -7.17
N LYS A 36 8.51 -9.23 -7.62
CA LYS A 36 9.11 -10.57 -7.73
C LYS A 36 8.43 -11.34 -8.85
N ARG A 37 9.10 -12.35 -9.40
CA ARG A 37 8.47 -13.24 -10.38
C ARG A 37 7.32 -14.02 -9.72
N ILE A 38 6.12 -13.94 -10.28
CA ILE A 38 4.92 -14.63 -9.80
C ILE A 38 4.54 -15.72 -10.81
N THR A 39 4.94 -16.96 -10.52
CA THR A 39 4.74 -18.08 -11.43
C THR A 39 3.65 -19.05 -11.00
N ASN A 40 3.28 -19.01 -9.72
CA ASN A 40 2.31 -19.89 -9.10
C ASN A 40 1.63 -19.19 -7.91
N ASP A 41 0.65 -19.85 -7.31
CA ASP A 41 -0.15 -19.28 -6.21
C ASP A 41 0.67 -19.00 -4.94
N ARG A 42 1.67 -19.85 -4.65
CA ARG A 42 2.58 -19.62 -3.53
C ARG A 42 3.40 -18.36 -3.72
N ASP A 43 3.92 -18.13 -4.93
CA ASP A 43 4.63 -16.90 -5.25
C ASP A 43 3.75 -15.67 -5.08
N GLU A 44 2.47 -15.81 -5.43
CA GLU A 44 1.47 -14.75 -5.34
C GLU A 44 1.16 -14.42 -3.88
N GLU A 45 0.97 -15.43 -3.02
CA GLU A 45 0.76 -15.26 -1.59
C GLU A 45 1.95 -14.58 -0.92
N GLU A 46 3.18 -15.02 -1.24
CA GLU A 46 4.40 -14.36 -0.76
C GLU A 46 4.46 -12.90 -1.24
N ALA A 47 4.13 -12.62 -2.50
CA ALA A 47 4.12 -11.26 -3.04
C ALA A 47 3.08 -10.37 -2.33
N ARG A 48 1.89 -10.91 -2.01
CA ARG A 48 0.86 -10.21 -1.23
C ARG A 48 1.36 -9.87 0.16
N GLY A 49 2.00 -10.83 0.84
CA GLY A 49 2.59 -10.61 2.17
C GLY A 49 3.63 -9.48 2.18
N ILE A 50 4.54 -9.47 1.21
CA ILE A 50 5.56 -8.42 1.07
C ILE A 50 4.92 -7.06 0.77
N ALA A 51 3.96 -7.01 -0.16
CA ALA A 51 3.28 -5.77 -0.52
C ALA A 51 2.49 -5.20 0.66
N TYR A 52 1.79 -6.05 1.42
CA TYR A 52 1.08 -5.67 2.63
C TYR A 52 2.01 -5.12 3.71
N GLN A 53 3.10 -5.84 4.00
CA GLN A 53 4.10 -5.36 4.98
C GLN A 53 4.63 -3.98 4.61
N ARG A 54 4.96 -3.75 3.33
CA ARG A 54 5.43 -2.43 2.86
C ARG A 54 4.38 -1.33 3.05
N ALA A 55 3.10 -1.63 2.75
CA ALA A 55 2.02 -0.67 2.98
C ALA A 55 1.88 -0.33 4.48
N VAL A 56 1.91 -1.33 5.36
CA VAL A 56 1.85 -1.12 6.81
C VAL A 56 3.07 -0.34 7.33
N TYR A 57 4.28 -0.64 6.85
CA TYR A 57 5.47 0.13 7.23
C TYR A 57 5.35 1.60 6.81
N GLN A 58 4.84 1.87 5.62
CA GLN A 58 4.60 3.23 5.16
C GLN A 58 3.53 3.95 6.00
N GLN A 59 2.48 3.25 6.43
CA GLN A 59 1.51 3.79 7.38
C GLN A 59 2.18 4.20 8.69
N ILE A 60 2.97 3.30 9.29
CA ILE A 60 3.67 3.56 10.55
C ILE A 60 4.64 4.75 10.40
N GLU A 61 5.36 4.82 9.29
CA GLU A 61 6.25 5.94 9.00
C GLU A 61 5.47 7.26 8.95
N LEU A 62 4.35 7.31 8.23
CA LEU A 62 3.50 8.50 8.14
C LEU A 62 2.91 8.92 9.50
N GLU A 63 2.51 7.95 10.33
CA GLU A 63 2.02 8.21 11.69
C GLU A 63 3.14 8.70 12.63
N SER A 64 4.39 8.29 12.39
CA SER A 64 5.56 8.68 13.18
C SER A 64 6.09 10.07 12.85
N LEU A 65 5.73 10.62 11.68
CA LEU A 65 6.16 11.95 11.29
C LEU A 65 5.43 13.02 12.12
N PRO A 66 6.15 13.99 12.71
CA PRO A 66 5.48 15.17 13.27
C PRO A 66 4.66 15.85 12.17
N GLN A 67 3.47 16.36 12.52
CA GLN A 67 2.43 16.89 11.61
C GLN A 67 2.86 18.06 10.67
N THR A 68 4.16 18.36 10.57
CA THR A 68 4.74 19.51 9.86
C THR A 68 5.36 19.16 8.50
N ARG A 69 5.27 17.92 8.00
CA ARG A 69 5.74 17.59 6.65
C ARG A 69 4.57 17.34 5.70
N THR A 70 4.33 18.31 4.82
CA THR A 70 3.47 18.19 3.65
C THR A 70 3.92 17.00 2.81
N VAL A 71 3.16 15.90 2.86
CA VAL A 71 3.28 14.80 1.89
C VAL A 71 2.53 15.25 0.64
N GLY A 72 3.21 15.28 -0.50
CA GLY A 72 2.66 15.80 -1.74
C GLY A 72 1.40 15.04 -2.16
N VAL A 73 0.25 15.70 -2.08
CA VAL A 73 -1.02 15.21 -2.62
C VAL A 73 -0.96 15.40 -4.13
N ILE A 74 -0.95 14.30 -4.89
CA ILE A 74 -1.12 14.37 -6.35
C ILE A 74 -2.63 14.50 -6.59
N ALA A 75 -3.06 15.69 -7.04
CA ALA A 75 -4.43 15.90 -7.48
C ALA A 75 -4.69 15.07 -8.74
N THR A 76 -5.59 14.10 -8.66
CA THR A 76 -5.99 13.23 -9.79
C THR A 76 -6.96 13.89 -10.77
N ASN A 77 -7.25 15.18 -10.62
CA ASN A 77 -8.15 15.93 -11.50
C ASN A 77 -7.42 16.97 -12.36
N LEU A 78 -6.45 16.53 -13.16
CA LEU A 78 -5.93 17.32 -14.27
C LEU A 78 -6.43 16.73 -15.59
N VAL A 79 -7.58 17.27 -16.02
CA VAL A 79 -8.15 17.36 -17.38
C VAL A 79 -8.29 16.06 -18.17
#